data_AF-A0A4P9Y2R2-F1
#
_entry.id   AF-A0A4P9Y2R2-F1
#
_cell.length_a   1.000
_cell.length_b   1.000
_cell.length_c   1.000
_cell.angle_alpha   90.00
_cell.angle_beta   90.00
_cell.angle_gamma   90.00
#
_symmetry.space_group_name_H-M   'P 1'
#
loop_
_entity.id
_entity.type
_entity.pdbx_description
1 polymer ?
#
loop_
_entity_poly.entity_id
_entity_poly.type
_entity_poly.pdbx_seq_one_letter_code
_entity_poly.pdbx_strand_id
1 'polypeptide(L)'
;RKEYRDLTEDEQERFFSAVQTLMTPSTPGRPSQYDVFVKDHHKYSAYGHKSPAFFPFHRIYIRGFERALQTIDPSVMLPYFDWSIDSQAPEASILFTDAHFGGNGDPNHERCVKTGRFTSYEPYYPVKLLKGRTKRCIRRKFNRGKHVGAFLPIEAIAKIINDAKSFVALSKKVELQPHAAFHNGMGLTFRSMWSPQDVLFFLHHAFIDKIWEDWQKINMAER
;
A
#
# COMPACT_ATOMS: atom_id res chain seq x y z
N ARG A 1 3.28 12.91 -8.26
CA ARG A 1 2.90 11.48 -8.38
C ARG A 1 1.70 11.38 -9.30
N LYS A 2 1.67 10.40 -10.20
CA LYS A 2 0.54 10.12 -11.10
C LYS A 2 -0.37 9.05 -10.49
N GLU A 3 -1.64 9.03 -10.88
CA GLU A 3 -2.48 7.86 -10.62
C GLU A 3 -1.91 6.69 -11.41
N TYR A 4 -2.01 5.47 -10.88
CA TYR A 4 -1.41 4.30 -11.50
C TYR A 4 -1.84 4.08 -12.96
N ARG A 5 -3.12 4.32 -13.28
CA ARG A 5 -3.70 4.13 -14.61
C ARG A 5 -3.29 5.23 -15.61
N ASP A 6 -2.76 6.34 -15.11
CA ASP A 6 -2.20 7.42 -15.94
C ASP A 6 -0.73 7.18 -16.31
N LEU A 7 -0.11 6.11 -15.78
CA LEU A 7 1.23 5.70 -16.18
C LEU A 7 1.20 5.05 -17.56
N THR A 8 2.19 5.37 -18.40
CA THR A 8 2.45 4.59 -19.61
C THR A 8 2.94 3.19 -19.25
N GLU A 9 2.86 2.24 -20.19
CA GLU A 9 3.41 0.88 -19.99
C GLU A 9 4.90 0.92 -19.62
N ASP A 10 5.68 1.79 -20.26
CA ASP A 10 7.10 2.00 -19.92
C ASP A 10 7.30 2.50 -18.47
N GLU A 11 6.46 3.43 -18.00
CA GLU A 11 6.51 3.92 -16.62
C GLU A 11 6.15 2.82 -15.62
N GLN A 12 5.15 1.99 -15.94
CA GLN A 12 4.76 0.84 -15.12
C GLN A 12 5.88 -0.20 -15.04
N GLU A 13 6.50 -0.54 -16.17
CA GLU A 13 7.58 -1.52 -16.23
C GLU A 13 8.84 -1.05 -15.49
N ARG A 14 9.21 0.24 -15.61
CA ARG A 14 10.30 0.82 -14.80
C ARG A 14 10.01 0.74 -13.31
N PHE A 15 8.77 1.04 -12.90
CA PHE A 15 8.35 0.90 -11.51
C PHE A 15 8.44 -0.56 -11.03
N PHE A 16 7.89 -1.52 -11.79
CA PHE A 16 7.95 -2.93 -11.45
C PHE A 16 9.39 -3.46 -11.35
N SER A 17 10.22 -3.13 -12.33
CA SER A 17 11.63 -3.50 -12.36
C SER A 17 12.38 -2.96 -11.14
N ALA A 18 12.24 -1.66 -10.85
CA ALA A 18 12.90 -1.04 -9.70
C ALA A 18 12.47 -1.68 -8.35
N VAL A 19 11.19 -1.98 -8.18
CA VAL A 19 10.71 -2.64 -6.95
C VAL A 19 11.24 -4.07 -6.84
N GLN A 20 11.25 -4.85 -7.93
CA GLN A 20 11.81 -6.20 -7.94
C GLN A 20 13.31 -6.21 -7.64
N THR A 21 14.06 -5.24 -8.17
CA THR A 21 15.47 -5.04 -7.81
C THR A 21 15.63 -4.73 -6.33
N LEU A 22 14.79 -3.86 -5.76
CA LEU A 22 14.82 -3.53 -4.32
C LEU A 22 14.49 -4.73 -3.42
N MET A 23 13.65 -5.66 -3.91
CA MET A 23 13.30 -6.92 -3.26
C MET A 23 14.38 -8.00 -3.35
N THR A 24 15.38 -7.81 -4.22
CA THR A 24 16.46 -8.78 -4.41
C THR A 24 17.57 -8.52 -3.39
N PRO A 25 17.89 -9.49 -2.51
CA PRO A 25 18.95 -9.30 -1.52
C PRO A 25 20.33 -9.37 -2.18
N SER A 26 21.23 -8.46 -1.80
CA SER A 26 22.62 -8.48 -2.28
C SER A 26 23.41 -9.70 -1.77
N THR A 27 22.93 -10.37 -0.72
CA THR A 27 23.51 -11.62 -0.20
C THR A 27 22.40 -12.63 0.06
N PRO A 28 22.48 -13.86 -0.49
CA PRO A 28 21.50 -14.91 -0.24
C PRO A 28 21.29 -15.14 1.26
N GLY A 29 20.03 -15.28 1.68
CA GLY A 29 19.67 -15.49 3.08
C GLY A 29 19.78 -14.24 3.97
N ARG A 30 20.04 -13.06 3.41
CA ARG A 30 19.95 -11.77 4.13
C ARG A 30 18.70 -11.00 3.68
N PRO A 31 18.17 -10.08 4.53
CA PRO A 31 17.07 -9.21 4.12
C PRO A 31 17.49 -8.30 2.96
N SER A 32 16.58 -8.09 2.02
CA SER A 32 16.71 -7.09 0.96
C SER A 32 16.52 -5.67 1.50
N GLN A 33 16.80 -4.65 0.68
CA GLN A 33 16.48 -3.27 1.05
C GLN A 33 14.97 -3.06 1.19
N TYR A 34 14.14 -3.76 0.40
CA TYR A 34 12.69 -3.76 0.57
C TYR A 34 12.28 -4.32 1.94
N ASP A 35 12.92 -5.40 2.41
CA ASP A 35 12.64 -5.98 3.73
C ASP A 35 12.96 -5.01 4.89
N VAL A 36 13.90 -4.08 4.70
CA VAL A 36 14.19 -3.02 5.68
C VAL A 36 12.97 -2.11 5.84
N PHE A 37 12.34 -1.66 4.75
CA PHE A 37 11.10 -0.88 4.81
C PHE A 37 10.00 -1.66 5.54
N VAL A 38 9.83 -2.95 5.23
CA VAL A 38 8.86 -3.83 5.91
C VAL A 38 9.08 -3.86 7.42
N LYS A 39 10.34 -4.06 7.84
CA LYS A 39 10.70 -4.11 9.26
C LYS A 39 10.48 -2.77 9.95
N ASP A 40 10.85 -1.67 9.30
CA ASP A 40 10.79 -0.33 9.88
C ASP A 40 9.34 0.09 10.14
N HIS A 41 8.42 -0.18 9.20
CA HIS A 41 7.00 0.09 9.44
C HIS A 41 6.48 -0.68 10.65
N HIS A 42 6.82 -1.98 10.78
CA HIS A 42 6.43 -2.77 11.95
C HIS A 42 7.07 -2.23 13.25
N LYS A 43 8.35 -1.86 13.22
CA LYS A 43 9.08 -1.37 14.39
C LYS A 43 8.56 -0.03 14.90
N TYR A 44 8.23 0.88 13.98
CA TYR A 44 7.84 2.25 14.29
C TYR A 44 6.33 2.50 14.21
N SER A 45 5.51 1.44 14.09
CA SER A 45 4.07 1.56 13.89
C SER A 45 3.36 2.35 15.00
N ALA A 46 3.84 2.30 16.24
CA ALA A 46 3.26 3.04 17.36
C ALA A 46 3.39 4.56 17.19
N TYR A 47 4.38 5.03 16.44
CA TYR A 47 4.53 6.44 16.08
C TYR A 47 3.66 6.80 14.88
N GLY A 48 3.55 5.90 13.90
CA GLY A 48 2.86 6.14 12.64
C GLY A 48 1.35 5.94 12.66
N HIS A 49 0.76 5.33 13.69
CA HIS A 49 -0.67 4.99 13.73
C HIS A 49 -1.31 5.45 15.03
N LYS A 50 -2.58 5.89 14.96
CA LYS A 50 -3.38 6.44 16.05
C LYS A 50 -2.69 7.60 16.76
N SER A 51 -1.95 8.38 15.99
CA SER A 51 -1.13 9.48 16.48
C SER A 51 -1.28 10.70 15.55
N PRO A 52 -0.94 11.91 16.03
CA PRO A 52 -0.84 13.09 15.16
C PRO A 52 0.21 12.92 14.04
N ALA A 53 1.15 12.00 14.20
CA ALA A 53 2.18 11.75 13.20
C ALA A 53 1.71 10.84 12.06
N PHE A 54 0.47 10.35 12.03
CA PHE A 54 -0.04 9.45 10.99
C PHE A 54 0.32 9.89 9.58
N PHE A 55 -0.11 11.09 9.17
CA PHE A 55 0.20 11.62 7.86
C PHE A 55 1.70 11.89 7.64
N PRO A 56 2.41 12.68 8.47
CA PRO A 56 3.82 13.00 8.21
C PRO A 56 4.74 11.77 8.28
N PHE A 57 4.46 10.81 9.17
CA PHE A 57 5.20 9.55 9.23
C PHE A 57 5.10 8.80 7.90
N HIS A 58 3.88 8.57 7.41
CA HIS A 58 3.67 7.84 6.17
C HIS A 58 4.21 8.61 4.95
N ARG A 59 4.08 9.95 4.90
CA ARG A 59 4.68 10.80 3.85
C ARG A 59 6.20 10.64 3.77
N ILE A 60 6.90 10.72 4.90
CA ILE A 60 8.35 10.52 4.95
C ILE A 60 8.71 9.08 4.57
N TYR A 61 7.96 8.10 5.09
CA TYR A 61 8.19 6.68 4.81
C TYR A 61 8.10 6.36 3.31
N ILE A 62 7.01 6.76 2.64
CA ILE A 62 6.85 6.51 1.20
C ILE A 62 7.80 7.37 0.35
N ARG A 63 8.24 8.55 0.83
CA ARG A 63 9.30 9.33 0.16
C ARG A 63 10.66 8.63 0.27
N GLY A 64 10.95 7.97 1.39
CA GLY A 64 12.12 7.11 1.54
C GLY A 64 12.11 5.95 0.57
N PHE A 65 10.96 5.29 0.41
CA PHE A 65 10.78 4.21 -0.56
C PHE A 65 10.99 4.69 -2.00
N GLU A 66 10.36 5.80 -2.38
CA GLU A 66 10.53 6.41 -3.70
C GLU A 66 12.00 6.77 -3.98
N ARG A 67 12.71 7.35 -3.00
CA ARG A 67 14.15 7.64 -3.13
C ARG A 67 14.98 6.38 -3.34
N ALA A 68 14.65 5.28 -2.66
CA ALA A 68 15.34 4.01 -2.86
C ALA A 68 15.13 3.47 -4.28
N LEU A 69 13.91 3.57 -4.82
CA LEU A 69 13.65 3.24 -6.23
C LEU A 69 14.44 4.15 -7.18
N GLN A 70 14.56 5.43 -6.86
CA GLN A 70 15.31 6.40 -7.66
C GLN A 70 16.83 6.18 -7.67
N THR A 71 17.38 5.43 -6.71
CA THR A 71 18.77 4.97 -6.79
C THR A 71 18.98 3.86 -7.84
N ILE A 72 17.90 3.20 -8.27
CA ILE A 72 17.91 2.13 -9.28
C ILE A 72 17.57 2.74 -10.65
N ASP A 73 16.48 3.50 -10.73
CA ASP A 73 16.11 4.28 -11.91
C ASP A 73 15.61 5.68 -11.49
N PRO A 74 16.35 6.76 -11.78
CA PRO A 74 16.02 8.11 -11.32
C PRO A 74 14.73 8.68 -11.93
N SER A 75 14.21 8.07 -13.00
CA SER A 75 12.94 8.47 -13.62
C SER A 75 11.72 7.89 -12.90
N VAL A 76 11.91 6.87 -12.04
CA VAL A 76 10.81 6.26 -11.30
C VAL A 76 10.23 7.25 -10.29
N MET A 77 8.90 7.35 -10.30
CA MET A 77 8.12 8.06 -9.31
C MET A 77 7.13 7.07 -8.70
N LEU A 78 6.85 7.17 -7.40
CA LEU A 78 5.85 6.32 -6.76
C LEU A 78 4.45 6.72 -7.26
N PRO A 79 3.70 5.84 -7.97
CA PRO A 79 2.31 6.13 -8.29
C PRO A 79 1.42 6.01 -7.05
N TYR A 80 0.24 6.60 -7.13
CA TYR A 80 -0.83 6.34 -6.16
C TYR A 80 -1.93 5.49 -6.80
N PHE A 81 -2.59 4.68 -5.97
CA PHE A 81 -3.78 3.94 -6.38
C PHE A 81 -5.03 4.69 -5.89
N ASP A 82 -5.72 5.36 -6.79
CA ASP A 82 -7.05 5.88 -6.52
C ASP A 82 -8.06 4.74 -6.56
N TRP A 83 -8.23 4.12 -5.41
CA TRP A 83 -9.16 3.01 -5.20
C TRP A 83 -10.62 3.48 -5.10
N SER A 84 -10.89 4.79 -5.09
CA SER A 84 -12.26 5.31 -5.07
C SER A 84 -12.97 5.13 -6.42
N ILE A 85 -12.19 5.03 -7.51
CA ILE A 85 -12.65 4.75 -8.87
C ILE A 85 -13.33 3.38 -8.95
N ASP A 86 -12.78 2.35 -8.30
CA ASP A 86 -13.38 1.00 -8.27
C ASP A 86 -14.17 0.73 -6.98
N SER A 87 -14.63 1.78 -6.29
CA SER A 87 -15.14 1.68 -4.91
C SER A 87 -16.21 0.60 -4.70
N GLN A 88 -17.06 0.32 -5.68
CA GLN A 88 -18.14 -0.66 -5.59
C GLN A 88 -17.71 -2.11 -5.81
N ALA A 89 -16.61 -2.32 -6.53
CA ALA A 89 -16.06 -3.64 -6.82
C ALA A 89 -14.52 -3.58 -6.85
N PRO A 90 -13.85 -3.37 -5.71
CA PRO A 90 -12.43 -3.07 -5.71
C PRO A 90 -11.58 -4.18 -6.33
N GLU A 91 -11.97 -5.45 -6.16
CA GLU A 91 -11.29 -6.59 -6.77
C GLU A 91 -11.30 -6.59 -8.31
N ALA A 92 -12.20 -5.82 -8.95
CA ALA A 92 -12.28 -5.70 -10.40
C ALA A 92 -11.28 -4.69 -10.99
N SER A 93 -10.56 -3.96 -10.13
CA SER A 93 -9.52 -3.02 -10.54
C SER A 93 -8.43 -3.69 -11.37
N ILE A 94 -7.90 -2.99 -12.37
CA ILE A 94 -6.77 -3.50 -13.16
C ILE A 94 -5.56 -3.86 -12.28
N LEU A 95 -5.39 -3.19 -11.13
CA LEU A 95 -4.29 -3.45 -10.22
C LEU A 95 -4.34 -4.88 -9.64
N PHE A 96 -5.52 -5.51 -9.56
CA PHE A 96 -5.68 -6.88 -9.06
C PHE A 96 -5.59 -7.96 -10.15
N THR A 97 -5.18 -7.60 -11.36
CA THR A 97 -4.96 -8.54 -12.46
C THR A 97 -3.55 -9.14 -12.45
N ASP A 98 -3.38 -10.22 -13.22
CA ASP A 98 -2.13 -10.97 -13.34
C ASP A 98 -1.00 -10.17 -13.99
N ALA A 99 -1.34 -9.16 -14.80
CA ALA A 99 -0.38 -8.24 -15.40
C ALA A 99 0.21 -7.27 -14.37
N HIS A 100 -0.43 -7.09 -13.21
CA HIS A 100 -0.09 -6.06 -12.23
C HIS A 100 0.20 -6.65 -10.84
N PHE A 101 -0.59 -6.35 -9.81
CA PHE A 101 -0.28 -6.73 -8.42
C PHE A 101 -0.92 -8.06 -8.01
N GLY A 102 -1.59 -8.77 -8.94
CA GLY A 102 -2.29 -10.02 -8.68
C GLY A 102 -3.54 -9.86 -7.82
N GLY A 103 -4.37 -10.90 -7.76
CA GLY A 103 -5.65 -10.86 -7.07
C GLY A 103 -5.62 -11.37 -5.62
N ASN A 104 -6.66 -12.12 -5.25
CA ASN A 104 -6.80 -12.75 -3.95
C ASN A 104 -5.77 -13.88 -3.73
N GLY A 105 -5.51 -14.22 -2.47
CA GLY A 105 -4.64 -15.33 -2.13
C GLY A 105 -5.33 -16.69 -2.29
N ASP A 106 -4.60 -17.64 -2.88
CA ASP A 106 -5.10 -18.98 -3.19
C ASP A 106 -5.32 -19.81 -1.90
N PRO A 107 -6.56 -20.27 -1.61
CA PRO A 107 -6.86 -21.08 -0.43
C PRO A 107 -6.05 -22.37 -0.33
N ASN A 108 -5.68 -22.97 -1.46
CA ASN A 108 -4.95 -24.24 -1.53
C ASN A 108 -3.43 -24.06 -1.41
N HIS A 109 -2.94 -22.82 -1.53
CA HIS A 109 -1.52 -22.49 -1.46
C HIS A 109 -1.24 -21.48 -0.35
N GLU A 110 -1.75 -21.76 0.85
CA GLU A 110 -1.49 -20.96 2.03
C GLU A 110 -1.87 -19.48 1.93
N ARG A 111 -2.83 -19.15 1.07
CA ARG A 111 -3.23 -17.77 0.74
C ARG A 111 -2.13 -16.94 0.09
N CYS A 112 -1.13 -17.57 -0.53
CA CYS A 112 -0.20 -16.86 -1.41
C CYS A 112 -0.96 -16.23 -2.58
N VAL A 113 -0.59 -15.00 -2.92
CA VAL A 113 -0.91 -14.42 -4.23
C VAL A 113 -0.07 -15.18 -5.27
N LYS A 114 -0.74 -15.70 -6.30
CA LYS A 114 -0.15 -16.66 -7.27
C LYS A 114 0.11 -16.07 -8.65
N THR A 115 -0.36 -14.86 -8.88
CA THR A 115 -0.23 -14.11 -10.14
C THR A 115 0.21 -12.68 -9.86
N GLY A 116 0.54 -11.90 -10.90
CA GLY A 116 1.10 -10.57 -10.74
C GLY A 116 2.63 -10.53 -10.79
N ARG A 117 3.18 -9.32 -10.81
CA ARG A 117 4.61 -9.03 -11.00
C ARG A 117 5.48 -9.34 -9.77
N PHE A 118 4.90 -9.63 -8.62
CA PHE A 118 5.64 -9.80 -7.35
C PHE A 118 5.55 -11.20 -6.74
N THR A 119 5.15 -12.22 -7.50
CA THR A 119 4.99 -13.59 -6.99
C THR A 119 6.29 -14.27 -6.59
N SER A 120 7.43 -13.79 -7.09
CA SER A 120 8.77 -14.27 -6.74
C SER A 120 9.29 -13.71 -5.41
N TYR A 121 8.67 -12.66 -4.87
CA TYR A 121 9.10 -12.07 -3.61
C TYR A 121 8.75 -12.99 -2.44
N GLU A 122 9.79 -13.36 -1.69
CA GLU A 122 9.67 -14.10 -0.43
C GLU A 122 9.97 -13.16 0.74
N PRO A 123 8.94 -12.69 1.50
CA PRO A 123 9.18 -11.80 2.62
C PRO A 123 10.14 -12.41 3.64
N TYR A 124 11.19 -11.67 4.02
CA TYR A 124 12.21 -12.19 4.92
C TYR A 124 11.67 -12.43 6.34
N TYR A 125 10.83 -11.51 6.83
CA TYR A 125 10.32 -11.55 8.19
C TYR A 125 8.99 -12.33 8.31
N PRO A 126 8.92 -13.36 9.18
CA PRO A 126 7.70 -14.14 9.34
C PRO A 126 6.61 -13.35 10.11
N VAL A 127 5.36 -13.50 9.66
CA VAL A 127 4.21 -12.85 10.29
C VAL A 127 3.53 -13.82 11.27
N LYS A 128 3.54 -13.48 12.56
CA LYS A 128 3.01 -14.35 13.64
C LYS A 128 1.53 -14.73 13.50
N LEU A 129 0.74 -13.96 12.72
CA LEU A 129 -0.67 -14.25 12.44
C LEU A 129 -0.87 -15.52 11.59
N LEU A 130 0.20 -16.05 11.00
CA LEU A 130 0.18 -17.14 10.04
C LEU A 130 0.85 -18.40 10.60
N LYS A 131 0.45 -18.83 11.80
CA LYS A 131 0.97 -20.07 12.42
C LYS A 131 0.72 -21.28 11.51
N GLY A 132 1.72 -22.15 11.39
CA GLY A 132 1.67 -23.36 10.57
C GLY A 132 1.80 -23.13 9.07
N ARG A 133 2.04 -21.89 8.61
CA ARG A 133 2.35 -21.59 7.21
C ARG A 133 3.86 -21.70 6.98
N THR A 134 4.28 -22.47 5.98
CA THR A 134 5.70 -22.75 5.72
C THR A 134 6.25 -21.93 4.55
N LYS A 135 5.40 -21.54 3.59
CA LYS A 135 5.84 -20.79 2.41
C LYS A 135 6.04 -19.32 2.73
N ARG A 136 7.03 -18.65 2.15
CA ARG A 136 7.15 -17.19 2.21
C ARG A 136 6.66 -16.63 0.87
N CYS A 137 5.66 -15.75 0.94
CA CYS A 137 5.01 -15.14 -0.23
C CYS A 137 4.14 -13.97 0.26
N ILE A 138 3.80 -13.07 -0.66
CA ILE A 138 2.73 -12.09 -0.45
C ILE A 138 1.41 -12.85 -0.23
N ARG A 139 0.63 -12.44 0.78
CA ARG A 139 -0.62 -13.10 1.14
C ARG A 139 -1.78 -12.14 1.27
N ARG A 140 -2.90 -12.52 0.66
CA ARG A 140 -4.17 -11.81 0.73
C ARG A 140 -5.30 -12.78 1.07
N LYS A 141 -6.30 -12.27 1.78
CA LYS A 141 -7.59 -12.94 1.97
C LYS A 141 -8.63 -11.86 1.95
N PHE A 142 -9.22 -11.64 0.79
CA PHE A 142 -10.24 -10.62 0.66
C PHE A 142 -11.37 -10.83 1.68
N ASN A 143 -11.80 -9.74 2.30
CA ASN A 143 -12.68 -9.79 3.47
C ASN A 143 -14.14 -10.19 3.16
N ARG A 144 -14.52 -10.27 1.88
CA ARG A 144 -15.81 -10.78 1.40
C ARG A 144 -15.64 -12.02 0.51
N GLY A 145 -14.75 -12.92 0.92
CA GLY A 145 -14.53 -14.20 0.24
C GLY A 145 -13.72 -14.03 -1.04
N LYS A 146 -14.39 -14.03 -2.20
CA LYS A 146 -13.78 -13.72 -3.50
C LYS A 146 -13.73 -12.22 -3.80
N HIS A 147 -14.48 -11.42 -3.04
CA HIS A 147 -14.64 -9.98 -3.23
C HIS A 147 -13.99 -9.19 -2.12
N VAL A 148 -13.68 -7.92 -2.40
CA VAL A 148 -13.27 -6.93 -1.42
C VAL A 148 -14.50 -6.10 -1.03
N GLY A 149 -14.68 -5.83 0.26
CA GLY A 149 -15.73 -4.92 0.71
C GLY A 149 -15.57 -3.54 0.07
N ALA A 150 -16.67 -2.89 -0.28
CA ALA A 150 -16.66 -1.60 -0.94
C ALA A 150 -15.79 -0.57 -0.22
N PHE A 151 -15.05 0.22 -1.01
CA PHE A 151 -14.32 1.36 -0.52
C PHE A 151 -15.17 2.64 -0.56
N LEU A 152 -14.64 3.73 -0.02
CA LEU A 152 -15.32 5.02 -0.10
C LEU A 152 -15.26 5.52 -1.56
N PRO A 153 -16.39 5.94 -2.16
CA PRO A 153 -16.38 6.58 -3.47
C PRO A 153 -15.79 8.01 -3.37
N ILE A 154 -15.44 8.60 -4.51
CA ILE A 154 -14.73 9.88 -4.58
C ILE A 154 -15.51 11.01 -3.90
N GLU A 155 -16.84 11.00 -3.97
CA GLU A 155 -17.70 12.00 -3.34
C GLU A 155 -17.61 11.94 -1.81
N ALA A 156 -17.48 10.73 -1.25
CA ALA A 156 -17.31 10.54 0.19
C ALA A 156 -15.92 11.02 0.65
N ILE A 157 -14.89 10.82 -0.18
CA ILE A 157 -13.53 11.35 0.09
C ILE A 157 -13.54 12.88 0.03
N ALA A 158 -14.16 13.47 -1.01
CA ALA A 158 -14.30 14.91 -1.14
C ALA A 158 -15.05 15.52 0.06
N LYS A 159 -16.10 14.84 0.54
CA LYS A 159 -16.81 15.25 1.76
C LYS A 159 -15.91 15.23 3.00
N ILE A 160 -15.08 14.19 3.18
CA ILE A 160 -14.12 14.13 4.30
C ILE A 160 -13.15 15.32 4.24
N ILE A 161 -12.64 15.64 3.05
CA ILE A 161 -11.72 16.76 2.84
C ILE A 161 -12.40 18.11 3.17
N ASN A 162 -13.61 18.34 2.68
CA ASN A 162 -14.32 19.62 2.88
C ASN A 162 -14.84 19.82 4.31
N ASP A 163 -15.24 18.74 4.99
CA ASP A 163 -15.86 18.82 6.31
C ASP A 163 -14.82 18.91 7.45
N ALA A 164 -13.61 18.39 7.24
CA ALA A 164 -12.59 18.33 8.29
C ALA A 164 -12.08 19.74 8.67
N LYS A 165 -12.40 20.18 9.90
CA LYS A 165 -12.08 21.53 10.42
C LYS A 165 -10.70 21.67 11.05
N SER A 166 -9.93 20.59 11.15
CA SER A 166 -8.57 20.62 11.68
C SER A 166 -7.78 19.42 11.17
N PHE A 167 -6.45 19.53 11.24
CA PHE A 167 -5.55 18.43 10.90
C PHE A 167 -5.87 17.14 11.67
N VAL A 168 -6.15 17.25 12.98
CA VAL A 168 -6.47 16.09 13.82
C VAL A 168 -7.80 15.45 13.41
N ALA A 169 -8.81 16.26 13.05
CA ALA A 169 -10.10 15.76 12.58
C ALA A 169 -9.96 15.00 11.25
N LEU A 170 -9.19 15.55 10.30
CA LEU A 170 -8.88 14.88 9.03
C LEU A 170 -8.14 13.57 9.28
N SER A 171 -7.03 13.62 10.02
CA SER A 171 -6.16 12.47 10.29
C SER A 171 -6.93 11.31 10.89
N LYS A 172 -7.71 11.57 11.95
CA LYS A 172 -8.54 10.56 12.59
C LYS A 172 -9.59 9.97 11.63
N LYS A 173 -10.23 10.82 10.82
CA LYS A 173 -11.29 10.38 9.89
C LYS A 173 -10.70 9.50 8.77
N VAL A 174 -9.60 9.94 8.17
CA VAL A 174 -8.91 9.22 7.08
C VAL A 174 -8.32 7.90 7.58
N GLU A 175 -7.64 7.91 8.74
CA GLU A 175 -7.02 6.71 9.30
C GLU A 175 -8.06 5.63 9.62
N LEU A 176 -9.17 6.01 10.26
CA LEU A 176 -10.19 5.06 10.75
C LEU A 176 -11.19 4.59 9.70
N GLN A 177 -11.34 5.30 8.58
CA GLN A 177 -12.30 4.93 7.54
C GLN A 177 -11.61 4.47 6.24
N PRO A 178 -11.21 5.36 5.32
CA PRO A 178 -10.69 4.92 4.02
C PRO A 178 -9.38 4.11 4.13
N HIS A 179 -8.43 4.52 4.98
CA HIS A 179 -7.20 3.77 5.21
C HIS A 179 -7.49 2.38 5.80
N ALA A 180 -8.28 2.33 6.89
CA ALA A 180 -8.66 1.07 7.52
C ALA A 180 -9.44 0.15 6.55
N ALA A 181 -10.34 0.68 5.73
CA ALA A 181 -11.14 -0.09 4.78
C ALA A 181 -10.26 -0.84 3.78
N PHE A 182 -9.25 -0.17 3.21
CA PHE A 182 -8.31 -0.79 2.28
C PHE A 182 -7.50 -1.91 2.96
N HIS A 183 -6.89 -1.61 4.12
CA HIS A 183 -6.11 -2.59 4.88
C HIS A 183 -6.94 -3.82 5.27
N ASN A 184 -8.17 -3.59 5.75
CA ASN A 184 -9.11 -4.65 6.11
C ASN A 184 -9.60 -5.43 4.88
N GLY A 185 -9.77 -4.77 3.74
CA GLY A 185 -10.19 -5.35 2.47
C GLY A 185 -9.25 -6.44 1.99
N MET A 186 -7.94 -6.19 2.06
CA MET A 186 -6.91 -7.13 1.60
C MET A 186 -6.68 -8.31 2.57
N GLY A 187 -6.86 -8.08 3.87
CA GLY A 187 -6.78 -9.12 4.90
C GLY A 187 -5.37 -9.65 5.19
N LEU A 188 -5.29 -10.67 6.06
CA LEU A 188 -4.05 -11.33 6.51
C LEU A 188 -2.92 -10.35 6.86
N THR A 189 -1.76 -10.51 6.22
CA THR A 189 -0.57 -9.68 6.40
C THR A 189 -0.87 -8.21 6.12
N PHE A 190 -1.66 -7.92 5.08
CA PHE A 190 -2.00 -6.56 4.67
C PHE A 190 -2.83 -5.81 5.73
N ARG A 191 -3.57 -6.53 6.59
CA ARG A 191 -4.30 -5.94 7.72
C ARG A 191 -3.43 -5.65 8.95
N SER A 192 -2.18 -6.10 8.94
CA SER A 192 -1.28 -6.02 10.08
C SER A 192 -0.24 -4.92 9.90
N MET A 193 0.62 -4.71 10.90
CA MET A 193 1.76 -3.79 10.78
C MET A 193 2.87 -4.33 9.87
N TRP A 194 2.72 -5.55 9.34
CA TRP A 194 3.55 -6.12 8.28
C TRP A 194 2.98 -5.84 6.88
N SER A 195 1.99 -4.95 6.75
CA SER A 195 1.33 -4.64 5.49
C SER A 195 2.25 -4.22 4.34
N PRO A 196 3.42 -3.57 4.55
CA PRO A 196 4.34 -3.29 3.45
C PRO A 196 5.00 -4.51 2.81
N GLN A 197 4.79 -5.73 3.32
CA GLN A 197 5.19 -6.95 2.60
C GLN A 197 4.53 -7.05 1.22
N ASP A 198 3.46 -6.30 0.99
CA ASP A 198 2.76 -6.20 -0.27
C ASP A 198 2.92 -4.78 -0.85
N VAL A 199 3.39 -4.68 -2.10
CA VAL A 199 3.74 -3.41 -2.76
C VAL A 199 2.55 -2.46 -2.86
N LEU A 200 1.31 -3.00 -2.90
CA LEU A 200 0.10 -2.16 -2.89
C LEU A 200 0.04 -1.23 -1.66
N PHE A 201 0.75 -1.53 -0.58
CA PHE A 201 0.89 -0.64 0.57
C PHE A 201 1.35 0.75 0.15
N PHE A 202 2.39 0.84 -0.69
CA PHE A 202 3.02 2.11 -1.04
C PHE A 202 2.10 2.93 -1.96
N LEU A 203 1.39 2.29 -2.88
CA LEU A 203 0.40 2.94 -3.74
C LEU A 203 -0.83 3.42 -2.95
N HIS A 204 -1.29 2.60 -2.01
CA HIS A 204 -2.38 2.97 -1.10
C HIS A 204 -2.00 4.20 -0.26
N HIS A 205 -0.83 4.17 0.38
CA HIS A 205 -0.36 5.28 1.22
C HIS A 205 0.01 6.52 0.41
N ALA A 206 0.41 6.39 -0.86
CA ALA A 206 0.55 7.54 -1.75
C ALA A 206 -0.81 8.21 -2.07
N PHE A 207 -1.92 7.46 -2.09
CA PHE A 207 -3.25 8.04 -2.21
C PHE A 207 -3.74 8.67 -0.90
N ILE A 208 -3.45 8.04 0.25
CA ILE A 208 -3.68 8.65 1.57
C ILE A 208 -2.93 9.99 1.70
N ASP A 209 -1.69 10.04 1.22
CA ASP A 209 -0.87 11.25 1.18
C ASP A 209 -1.45 12.34 0.25
N LYS A 210 -1.99 11.93 -0.90
CA LYS A 210 -2.72 12.83 -1.82
C LYS A 210 -3.95 13.43 -1.15
N ILE A 211 -4.75 12.65 -0.42
CA ILE A 211 -5.92 13.15 0.32
C ILE A 211 -5.50 14.26 1.31
N TRP A 212 -4.39 14.07 2.02
CA TRP A 212 -3.86 15.10 2.92
C TRP A 212 -3.40 16.34 2.16
N GLU A 213 -2.66 16.18 1.06
CA GLU A 213 -2.22 17.28 0.21
C GLU A 213 -3.42 18.11 -0.31
N ASP A 214 -4.49 17.44 -0.74
CA ASP A 214 -5.68 18.12 -1.26
C ASP A 214 -6.43 18.88 -0.16
N TRP A 215 -6.45 18.36 1.07
CA TRP A 215 -6.95 19.13 2.23
C TRP A 215 -6.09 20.35 2.55
N GLN A 216 -4.75 20.22 2.49
CA GLN A 216 -3.82 21.34 2.75
C GLN A 216 -4.01 22.48 1.74
N LYS A 217 -4.36 22.17 0.48
CA LYS A 217 -4.60 23.19 -0.56
C LYS A 217 -5.81 24.08 -0.27
N ILE A 218 -6.85 23.54 0.37
CA ILE A 218 -8.07 24.31 0.68
C ILE A 218 -8.11 24.85 2.12
N ASN A 219 -7.23 24.37 3.01
CA ASN A 219 -7.09 24.83 4.40
C ASN A 219 -5.71 25.43 4.67
N MET A 220 -5.32 26.44 3.89
CA MET A 220 -3.95 27.02 3.93
C MET A 220 -3.53 27.56 5.30
N ALA A 221 -4.46 27.96 6.15
CA ALA A 221 -4.18 28.47 7.51
C ALA A 221 -3.77 27.36 8.51
N GLU A 222 -4.06 26.11 8.19
CA GLU A 222 -3.82 24.93 9.05
C GLU A 222 -2.74 23.99 8.45
N ARG A 223 -1.92 24.52 7.54
CA ARG A 223 -0.95 23.74 6.76
C ARG A 223 0.26 23.29 7.56
#